data_AF-A0A2V2GF07-F1
#
_entry.id   AF-A0A2V2GF07-F1
#
_cell.length_a   1.000
_cell.length_b   1.000
_cell.length_c   1.000
_cell.angle_alpha   90.00
_cell.angle_beta   90.00
_cell.angle_gamma   90.00
#
_symmetry.space_group_name_H-M   'P 1'
#
loop_
_entity.id
_entity.type
_entity.pdbx_description
1 polymer ?
#
loop_
_entity_poly.entity_id
_entity_poly.type
_entity_poly.pdbx_seq_one_letter_code
_entity_poly.pdbx_strand_id
1 'polypeptide(L)'
;MNKQQLAAKIWESANKMRSKIEANEYKDYILGFIFYKFLSDKEVQFLKKNEWTDEYIVDLNEDDAESVQMVRQNIGYFIAYDGLFSTWIAKGMDFTASDVTDAISAFNRNINPHHKKVFEGIFKTLETGLSKLGETSGARTKAIRDLIYLIKDIPMDGRQDYDVLGFIYEYLISNFAANAGKKAGEFYTPHEVSLLMSEIVAHHLKGRSAIKIYDPTSGSG
;
A
#
# COMPACT_ATOMS: atom_id res chain seq x y z
N MET A 1 3.85 6.99 -20.02
CA MET A 1 2.48 6.67 -19.58
C MET A 1 2.11 7.66 -18.50
N ASN A 2 0.98 8.36 -18.61
CA ASN A 2 0.54 9.29 -17.56
C ASN A 2 -0.18 8.54 -16.42
N LYS A 3 -0.41 9.20 -15.27
CA LYS A 3 -1.05 8.60 -14.10
C LYS A 3 -2.45 8.01 -14.37
N GLN A 4 -3.23 8.64 -15.27
CA GLN A 4 -4.56 8.18 -15.65
C GLN A 4 -4.49 6.87 -16.45
N GLN A 5 -3.56 6.78 -17.39
CA GLN A 5 -3.31 5.56 -18.15
C GLN A 5 -2.78 4.45 -17.24
N LEU A 6 -1.93 4.76 -16.28
CA LEU A 6 -1.45 3.79 -15.30
C LEU A 6 -2.59 3.28 -14.41
N ALA A 7 -3.40 4.20 -13.85
CA ALA A 7 -4.55 3.84 -13.04
C ALA A 7 -5.58 3.01 -13.82
N ALA A 8 -5.87 3.38 -15.06
CA ALA A 8 -6.75 2.64 -15.97
C ALA A 8 -6.18 1.24 -16.28
N LYS A 9 -4.88 1.12 -16.57
CA LYS A 9 -4.21 -0.17 -16.81
C LYS A 9 -4.31 -1.08 -15.59
N ILE A 10 -4.08 -0.53 -14.39
CA ILE A 10 -4.19 -1.28 -13.13
C ILE A 10 -5.65 -1.74 -12.94
N TRP A 11 -6.62 -0.85 -13.15
CA TRP A 11 -8.05 -1.18 -13.05
C TRP A 11 -8.50 -2.24 -14.07
N GLU A 12 -8.06 -2.15 -15.32
CA GLU A 12 -8.39 -3.12 -16.37
C GLU A 12 -7.82 -4.50 -16.06
N SER A 13 -6.57 -4.56 -15.62
CA SER A 13 -5.95 -5.82 -15.17
C SER A 13 -6.63 -6.38 -13.93
N ALA A 14 -6.97 -5.51 -12.97
CA ALA A 14 -7.75 -5.87 -11.79
C ALA A 14 -9.10 -6.50 -12.17
N ASN A 15 -9.84 -5.91 -13.12
CA ASN A 15 -11.09 -6.45 -13.62
C ASN A 15 -10.94 -7.82 -14.28
N LYS A 16 -9.83 -8.10 -14.96
CA LYS A 16 -9.58 -9.44 -15.53
C LYS A 16 -9.35 -10.48 -14.44
N MET A 17 -8.61 -10.12 -13.39
CA MET A 17 -8.35 -11.01 -12.24
C MET A 17 -9.61 -11.21 -11.38
N ARG A 18 -10.49 -10.19 -11.29
CA ARG A 18 -11.79 -10.24 -10.61
C ARG A 18 -12.73 -11.32 -11.15
N SER A 19 -12.58 -11.79 -12.39
CA SER A 19 -13.45 -12.85 -12.93
C SER A 19 -13.48 -14.14 -12.08
N LYS A 20 -12.55 -14.29 -11.13
CA LYS A 20 -12.43 -15.44 -10.22
C LYS A 20 -12.65 -15.10 -8.73
N ILE A 21 -12.80 -13.83 -8.36
CA ILE A 21 -12.84 -13.35 -6.96
C ILE A 21 -13.91 -12.26 -6.84
N GLU A 22 -14.69 -12.26 -5.76
CA GLU A 22 -15.66 -11.20 -5.49
C GLU A 22 -15.01 -9.81 -5.47
N ALA A 23 -15.66 -8.83 -6.09
CA ALA A 23 -15.13 -7.48 -6.33
C ALA A 23 -14.61 -6.78 -5.08
N ASN A 24 -15.38 -6.93 -4.00
CA ASN A 24 -15.11 -6.30 -2.72
C ASN A 24 -13.89 -6.91 -2.03
N GLU A 25 -13.62 -8.19 -2.24
CA GLU A 25 -12.46 -8.87 -1.65
C GLU A 25 -11.18 -8.49 -2.39
N TYR A 26 -11.23 -8.44 -3.73
CA TYR A 26 -10.07 -8.07 -4.53
C TYR A 26 -9.56 -6.66 -4.24
N LYS A 27 -10.47 -5.70 -3.96
CA LYS A 27 -10.14 -4.34 -3.53
C LYS A 27 -9.14 -4.35 -2.37
N ASP A 28 -9.47 -5.11 -1.32
CA ASP A 28 -8.68 -5.10 -0.09
C ASP A 28 -7.28 -5.70 -0.33
N TYR A 29 -7.15 -6.62 -1.29
CA TYR A 29 -5.86 -7.22 -1.65
C TYR A 29 -4.97 -6.26 -2.44
N ILE A 30 -5.49 -5.67 -3.52
CA ILE A 30 -4.69 -4.76 -4.36
C ILE A 30 -4.27 -3.51 -3.58
N LEU A 31 -5.17 -2.93 -2.77
CA LEU A 31 -4.85 -1.77 -1.93
C LEU A 31 -3.83 -2.13 -0.83
N GLY A 32 -3.94 -3.33 -0.26
CA GLY A 32 -2.96 -3.85 0.70
C GLY A 32 -1.56 -4.01 0.10
N PHE A 33 -1.46 -4.57 -1.11
CA PHE A 33 -0.17 -4.72 -1.80
C PHE A 33 0.42 -3.37 -2.24
N ILE A 34 -0.40 -2.43 -2.72
CA ILE A 34 0.06 -1.07 -3.04
C ILE A 34 0.64 -0.39 -1.79
N PHE A 35 -0.05 -0.52 -0.65
CA PHE A 35 0.43 0.03 0.60
C PHE A 35 1.70 -0.65 1.10
N TYR A 36 1.80 -1.99 1.00
CA TYR A 36 3.04 -2.70 1.33
C TYR A 36 4.22 -2.24 0.47
N LYS A 37 4.01 -2.10 -0.85
CA LYS A 37 5.02 -1.53 -1.77
C LYS A 37 5.44 -0.13 -1.35
N PHE A 38 4.49 0.73 -0.98
CA PHE A 38 4.80 2.06 -0.46
C PHE A 38 5.70 2.01 0.79
N LEU A 39 5.39 1.15 1.76
CA LEU A 39 6.20 1.00 2.97
C LEU A 39 7.61 0.48 2.66
N SER A 40 7.70 -0.54 1.79
CA SER A 40 8.99 -1.09 1.35
C SER A 40 9.85 -0.05 0.63
N ASP A 41 9.28 0.68 -0.33
CA ASP A 41 10.02 1.69 -1.09
C ASP A 41 10.42 2.87 -0.18
N LYS A 42 9.57 3.25 0.77
CA LYS A 42 9.87 4.29 1.76
C LYS A 42 11.05 3.91 2.66
N GLU A 43 11.14 2.65 3.06
CA GLU A 43 12.27 2.14 3.85
C GLU A 43 13.57 2.18 3.04
N VAL A 44 13.55 1.67 1.80
CA VAL A 44 14.71 1.75 0.90
C VAL A 44 15.14 3.20 0.68
N GLN A 45 14.20 4.12 0.47
CA GLN A 45 14.50 5.55 0.34
C GLN A 45 15.10 6.14 1.63
N PHE A 46 14.61 5.72 2.80
CA PHE A 46 15.17 6.13 4.09
C PHE A 46 16.61 5.63 4.24
N LEU A 47 16.87 4.34 3.98
CA LEU A 47 18.20 3.75 4.04
C LEU A 47 19.17 4.49 3.10
N LYS A 48 18.78 4.71 1.84
CA LYS A 48 19.60 5.45 0.86
C LYS A 48 19.89 6.90 1.27
N LYS A 49 18.95 7.56 1.97
CA LYS A 49 19.19 8.91 2.53
C LYS A 49 20.17 8.90 3.70
N ASN A 50 20.34 7.76 4.36
CA ASN A 50 21.31 7.53 5.43
C ASN A 50 22.54 6.76 4.92
N GLU A 51 22.93 6.99 3.66
CA GLU A 51 24.18 6.51 3.06
C GLU A 51 24.27 4.99 2.81
N TRP A 52 23.16 4.25 2.88
CA TRP A 52 23.15 2.84 2.47
C TRP A 52 23.25 2.71 0.96
N THR A 53 24.15 1.84 0.49
CA THR A 53 24.27 1.48 -0.92
C THR A 53 23.41 0.26 -1.24
N ASP A 54 23.20 -0.02 -2.53
CA ASP A 54 22.46 -1.21 -2.94
C ASP A 54 23.17 -2.51 -2.50
N GLU A 55 24.51 -2.49 -2.38
CA GLU A 55 25.29 -3.62 -1.86
C GLU A 55 24.99 -3.88 -0.37
N TYR A 56 24.85 -2.83 0.45
CA TYR A 56 24.53 -3.00 1.87
C TYR A 56 23.08 -3.40 2.11
N ILE A 57 22.15 -2.98 1.24
CA ILE A 57 20.74 -3.34 1.39
C ILE A 57 20.52 -4.85 1.26
N VAL A 58 21.36 -5.57 0.50
CA VAL A 58 21.27 -7.03 0.39
C VAL A 58 21.47 -7.73 1.73
N ASP A 59 22.26 -7.14 2.62
CA ASP A 59 22.53 -7.67 3.96
C ASP A 59 21.52 -7.18 5.02
N LEU A 60 20.50 -6.39 4.64
CA LEU A 60 19.48 -5.87 5.55
C LEU A 60 18.68 -7.02 6.18
N ASN A 61 18.87 -7.30 7.46
CA ASN A 61 18.21 -8.42 8.15
C ASN A 61 17.87 -8.09 9.61
N GLU A 62 17.09 -8.97 10.26
CA GLU A 62 16.63 -8.78 11.65
C GLU A 62 17.73 -9.01 12.71
N ASP A 63 18.89 -9.58 12.34
CA ASP A 63 19.99 -9.88 13.29
C ASP A 63 20.83 -8.64 13.59
N ASP A 64 20.85 -7.65 12.68
CA ASP A 64 21.48 -6.35 12.94
C ASP A 64 20.56 -5.42 13.74
N ALA A 65 20.66 -5.53 15.07
CA ALA A 65 19.87 -4.76 16.01
C ALA A 65 20.02 -3.24 15.85
N GLU A 66 21.19 -2.74 15.40
CA GLU A 66 21.43 -1.30 15.25
C GLU A 66 20.62 -0.76 14.06
N SER A 67 20.71 -1.43 12.92
CA SER A 67 19.95 -1.09 11.71
C SER A 67 18.44 -1.19 11.94
N VAL A 68 17.99 -2.29 12.57
CA VAL A 68 16.58 -2.48 12.93
C VAL A 68 16.09 -1.34 13.81
N GLN A 69 16.85 -0.96 14.85
CA GLN A 69 16.45 0.11 15.76
C GLN A 69 16.42 1.47 15.07
N MET A 70 17.44 1.79 14.26
CA MET A 70 17.52 3.04 13.51
C MET A 70 16.29 3.23 12.62
N VAL A 71 15.95 2.24 11.81
CA VAL A 71 14.80 2.31 10.89
C VAL A 71 13.50 2.43 11.68
N ARG A 72 13.28 1.56 12.69
CA ARG A 72 12.06 1.58 13.52
C ARG A 72 11.84 2.91 14.22
N GLN A 73 12.90 3.55 14.72
CA GLN A 73 12.79 4.85 15.40
C GLN A 73 12.40 5.98 14.44
N ASN A 74 12.87 5.93 13.20
CA ASN A 74 12.66 7.00 12.23
C ASN A 74 11.38 6.85 11.40
N ILE A 75 11.04 5.63 10.95
CA ILE A 75 9.90 5.39 10.07
C ILE A 75 8.81 4.49 10.68
N GLY A 76 9.06 3.91 11.86
CA GLY A 76 8.04 3.26 12.69
C GLY A 76 7.87 1.75 12.50
N TYR A 77 8.58 1.15 11.55
CA TYR A 77 8.60 -0.29 11.26
C TYR A 77 9.98 -0.69 10.71
N PHE A 78 10.16 -1.96 10.37
CA PHE A 78 11.34 -2.46 9.65
C PHE A 78 10.94 -3.64 8.76
N ILE A 79 11.54 -3.71 7.57
CA ILE A 79 11.33 -4.76 6.57
C ILE A 79 12.70 -5.27 6.14
N ALA A 80 13.03 -6.51 6.51
CA ALA A 80 14.26 -7.17 6.08
C ALA A 80 14.32 -7.32 4.55
N TYR A 81 15.53 -7.53 4.01
CA TYR A 81 15.80 -7.65 2.57
C TYR A 81 14.86 -8.63 1.88
N ASP A 82 14.65 -9.82 2.44
CA ASP A 82 13.76 -10.84 1.90
C ASP A 82 12.27 -10.42 1.84
N GLY A 83 11.87 -9.47 2.68
CA GLY A 83 10.55 -8.87 2.70
C GLY A 83 10.42 -7.64 1.80
N LEU A 84 11.51 -7.08 1.26
CA LEU A 84 11.41 -5.93 0.39
C LEU A 84 10.68 -6.28 -0.91
N PHE A 85 9.83 -5.36 -1.36
CA PHE A 85 9.04 -5.52 -2.58
C PHE A 85 9.93 -5.70 -3.83
N SER A 86 11.08 -5.02 -3.88
CA SER A 86 12.09 -5.21 -4.92
C SER A 86 12.69 -6.61 -4.92
N THR A 87 12.92 -7.18 -3.74
CA THR A 87 13.44 -8.55 -3.58
C THR A 87 12.42 -9.58 -4.04
N TRP A 88 11.13 -9.37 -3.76
CA TRP A 88 10.07 -10.24 -4.31
C TRP A 88 10.05 -10.25 -5.84
N ILE A 89 10.24 -9.09 -6.47
CA ILE A 89 10.34 -9.00 -7.93
C ILE A 89 11.59 -9.73 -8.42
N ALA A 90 12.73 -9.55 -7.76
CA ALA A 90 14.00 -10.16 -8.12
C ALA A 90 13.96 -11.71 -8.02
N LYS A 91 13.25 -12.27 -7.04
CA LYS A 91 13.00 -13.71 -6.90
C LYS A 91 12.27 -14.33 -8.11
N GLY A 92 11.48 -13.54 -8.85
CA GLY A 92 10.86 -13.99 -10.10
C GLY A 92 10.05 -15.29 -9.96
N MET A 93 10.53 -16.38 -10.53
CA MET A 93 9.85 -17.69 -10.47
C MET A 93 9.97 -18.38 -9.11
N ASP A 94 11.01 -18.07 -8.33
CA ASP A 94 11.27 -18.63 -7.02
C ASP A 94 10.43 -17.97 -5.92
N PHE A 95 9.76 -16.85 -6.23
CA PHE A 95 8.83 -16.19 -5.33
C PHE A 95 7.60 -17.06 -5.04
N THR A 96 7.18 -17.08 -3.78
CA THR A 96 6.08 -17.89 -3.24
C THR A 96 5.09 -17.06 -2.42
N ALA A 97 3.88 -17.58 -2.21
CA ALA A 97 2.92 -16.97 -1.30
C ALA A 97 3.40 -16.91 0.17
N SER A 98 4.31 -17.80 0.58
CA SER A 98 4.93 -17.78 1.91
C SER A 98 5.81 -16.54 2.11
N ASP A 99 6.54 -16.09 1.09
CA ASP A 99 7.36 -14.86 1.18
C ASP A 99 6.54 -13.66 1.66
N VAL A 100 5.30 -13.52 1.18
CA VAL A 100 4.38 -12.45 1.62
C VAL A 100 3.90 -12.67 3.05
N THR A 101 3.55 -13.90 3.40
CA THR A 101 3.00 -14.23 4.72
C THR A 101 4.05 -14.04 5.81
N ASP A 102 5.28 -14.47 5.53
CA ASP A 102 6.43 -14.35 6.42
C ASP A 102 6.81 -12.88 6.60
N ALA A 103 6.80 -12.10 5.51
CA ALA A 103 7.12 -10.69 5.57
C ALA A 103 6.04 -9.84 6.28
N ILE A 104 4.74 -10.15 6.12
CA ILE A 104 3.67 -9.51 6.91
C ILE A 104 3.82 -9.86 8.39
N SER A 105 4.12 -11.12 8.69
CA SER A 105 4.37 -11.57 10.06
C SER A 105 5.58 -10.85 10.66
N ALA A 106 6.68 -10.71 9.91
CA ALA A 106 7.86 -9.97 10.31
C ALA A 106 7.59 -8.48 10.50
N PHE A 107 6.87 -7.86 9.57
CA PHE A 107 6.43 -6.47 9.68
C PHE A 107 5.69 -6.24 11.00
N ASN A 108 4.69 -7.07 11.32
CA ASN A 108 3.88 -6.94 12.53
C ASN A 108 4.73 -7.05 13.82
N ARG A 109 5.75 -7.92 13.86
CA ARG A 109 6.69 -8.02 14.99
C ARG A 109 7.62 -6.81 15.09
N ASN A 110 8.02 -6.25 13.95
CA ASN A 110 9.00 -5.18 13.85
C ASN A 110 8.40 -3.76 13.90
N ILE A 111 7.11 -3.62 14.16
CA ILE A 111 6.50 -2.31 14.44
C ILE A 111 7.18 -1.68 15.68
N ASN A 112 7.51 -0.40 15.60
CA ASN A 112 7.96 0.37 16.75
C ASN A 112 6.80 0.50 17.76
N PRO A 113 7.00 0.20 19.06
CA PRO A 113 5.96 0.33 20.07
C PRO A 113 5.21 1.67 20.08
N HIS A 114 5.89 2.78 19.78
CA HIS A 114 5.28 4.12 19.70
C HIS A 114 4.41 4.34 18.47
N HIS A 115 4.60 3.54 17.41
CA HIS A 115 3.86 3.61 16.15
C HIS A 115 2.80 2.50 16.01
N LYS A 116 2.59 1.67 17.04
CA LYS A 116 1.56 0.60 17.01
C LYS A 116 0.19 1.11 16.61
N LYS A 117 -0.25 2.26 17.15
CA LYS A 117 -1.56 2.85 16.80
C LYS A 117 -1.74 3.14 15.31
N VAL A 118 -0.66 3.29 14.56
CA VAL A 118 -0.69 3.61 13.13
C VAL A 118 -0.63 2.35 12.28
N PHE A 119 0.22 1.37 12.63
CA PHE A 119 0.53 0.23 11.76
C PHE A 119 -0.06 -1.11 12.23
N GLU A 120 -0.42 -1.24 13.51
CA GLU A 120 -0.90 -2.51 14.05
C GLU A 120 -2.19 -2.95 13.35
N GLY A 121 -2.16 -4.15 12.76
CA GLY A 121 -3.32 -4.72 12.07
C GLY A 121 -3.60 -4.15 10.68
N ILE A 122 -2.75 -3.27 10.14
CA ILE A 122 -2.98 -2.63 8.83
C ILE A 122 -3.07 -3.64 7.68
N PHE A 123 -2.38 -4.78 7.79
CA PHE A 123 -2.40 -5.85 6.79
C PHE A 123 -3.34 -7.01 7.12
N LYS A 124 -4.16 -6.93 8.17
CA LYS A 124 -5.00 -8.05 8.62
C LYS A 124 -5.95 -8.57 7.55
N THR A 125 -6.55 -7.68 6.76
CA THR A 125 -7.45 -8.06 5.66
C THR A 125 -6.69 -8.72 4.52
N LEU A 126 -5.50 -8.22 4.20
CA LEU A 126 -4.63 -8.85 3.20
C LEU A 126 -4.22 -10.25 3.66
N GLU A 127 -3.67 -10.38 4.88
CA GLU A 127 -3.21 -11.63 5.48
C GLU A 127 -4.28 -12.72 5.47
N THR A 128 -5.48 -12.41 5.98
CA THR A 128 -6.59 -13.38 6.03
C THR A 128 -7.10 -13.76 4.63
N GLY A 129 -6.98 -12.86 3.66
CA GLY A 129 -7.47 -13.06 2.31
C GLY A 129 -6.48 -13.62 1.30
N LEU A 130 -5.17 -13.69 1.61
CA LEU A 130 -4.17 -14.31 0.73
C LEU A 130 -4.59 -15.74 0.33
N SER A 131 -5.25 -16.45 1.24
CA SER A 131 -5.74 -17.81 0.99
C SER A 131 -6.77 -17.90 -0.15
N LYS A 132 -7.55 -16.83 -0.37
CA LYS A 132 -8.63 -16.72 -1.35
C LYS A 132 -8.16 -16.30 -2.75
N LEU A 133 -6.89 -15.90 -2.91
CA LEU A 133 -6.31 -15.52 -4.20
C LEU A 133 -6.10 -16.72 -5.14
N GLY A 134 -6.30 -17.95 -4.66
CA GLY A 134 -6.33 -19.15 -5.49
C GLY A 134 -6.55 -20.43 -4.68
N GLU A 135 -7.26 -21.37 -5.29
CA GLU A 135 -7.63 -22.67 -4.69
C GLU A 135 -6.43 -23.57 -4.38
N THR A 136 -5.35 -23.45 -5.16
CA THR A 136 -4.12 -24.23 -4.98
C THR A 136 -2.94 -23.32 -4.64
N SER A 137 -1.91 -23.88 -3.99
CA SER A 137 -0.69 -23.12 -3.65
C SER A 137 -0.04 -22.48 -4.89
N GLY A 138 0.03 -23.20 -6.01
CA GLY A 138 0.56 -22.69 -7.28
C GLY A 138 -0.32 -21.60 -7.89
N ALA A 139 -1.65 -21.76 -7.89
CA ALA A 139 -2.57 -20.74 -8.38
C ALA A 139 -2.51 -19.45 -7.55
N ARG A 140 -2.43 -19.59 -6.22
CA ARG A 140 -2.30 -18.48 -5.27
C ARG A 140 -0.99 -17.72 -5.48
N THR A 141 0.13 -18.44 -5.52
CA THR A 141 1.46 -17.85 -5.78
C THR A 141 1.46 -17.10 -7.10
N LYS A 142 0.89 -17.68 -8.16
CA LYS A 142 0.75 -17.02 -9.45
C LYS A 142 -0.09 -15.74 -9.36
N ALA A 143 -1.26 -15.78 -8.72
CA ALA A 143 -2.12 -14.62 -8.58
C ALA A 143 -1.46 -13.46 -7.80
N ILE A 144 -0.77 -13.78 -6.70
CA ILE A 144 0.01 -12.80 -5.94
C ILE A 144 1.14 -12.22 -6.78
N ARG A 145 1.87 -13.07 -7.52
CA ARG A 145 2.93 -12.61 -8.43
C ARG A 145 2.37 -11.68 -9.49
N ASP A 146 1.28 -12.05 -10.16
CA ASP A 146 0.61 -11.22 -11.16
C ASP A 146 0.20 -9.85 -10.59
N LEU A 147 -0.28 -9.80 -9.34
CA LEU A 147 -0.57 -8.56 -8.61
C LEU A 147 0.70 -7.71 -8.38
N ILE A 148 1.78 -8.32 -7.89
CA ILE A 148 3.07 -7.64 -7.66
C ILE A 148 3.58 -7.02 -8.96
N TYR A 149 3.57 -7.77 -10.06
CA TYR A 149 4.01 -7.28 -11.37
C TYR A 149 3.07 -6.21 -11.95
N LEU A 150 1.79 -6.24 -11.60
CA LEU A 150 0.84 -5.21 -12.03
C LEU A 150 1.15 -3.85 -11.41
N ILE A 151 1.52 -3.83 -10.12
CA ILE A 151 1.72 -2.60 -9.35
C ILE A 151 3.18 -2.16 -9.28
N LYS A 152 4.13 -2.95 -9.80
CA LYS A 152 5.58 -2.66 -9.70
C LYS A 152 5.96 -1.29 -10.27
N ASP A 153 5.27 -0.88 -11.34
CA ASP A 153 5.56 0.35 -12.07
C ASP A 153 4.92 1.59 -11.41
N ILE A 154 4.20 1.44 -10.28
CA ILE A 154 3.66 2.57 -9.53
C ILE A 154 4.81 3.32 -8.85
N PRO A 155 5.06 4.60 -9.20
CA PRO A 155 6.08 5.40 -8.53
C PRO A 155 5.64 5.67 -7.09
N MET A 156 6.54 5.42 -6.13
CA MET A 156 6.32 5.65 -4.69
C MET A 156 7.10 6.85 -4.15
N ASP A 157 7.88 7.53 -5.00
CA ASP A 157 8.54 8.76 -4.65
C ASP A 157 7.60 9.95 -4.89
N GLY A 158 7.31 10.72 -3.85
CA GLY A 158 6.53 11.96 -3.93
C GLY A 158 7.26 13.10 -4.66
N ARG A 159 8.19 12.78 -5.57
CA ARG A 159 9.04 13.71 -6.32
C ARG A 159 8.41 14.22 -7.61
N GLN A 160 7.33 13.59 -8.07
CA GLN A 160 6.56 14.17 -9.16
C GLN A 160 5.74 15.33 -8.59
N ASP A 161 5.67 16.46 -9.31
CA ASP A 161 4.84 17.65 -8.98
C ASP A 161 3.33 17.33 -8.84
N TYR A 162 2.97 16.04 -8.92
CA TYR A 162 1.65 15.46 -8.80
C TYR A 162 1.75 14.14 -8.04
N ASP A 163 0.95 13.97 -6.99
CA ASP A 163 0.86 12.72 -6.22
C ASP A 163 0.22 11.60 -7.06
N VAL A 164 1.05 10.83 -7.77
CA VAL A 164 0.61 9.71 -8.61
C VAL A 164 0.08 8.55 -7.76
N LEU A 165 0.69 8.28 -6.61
CA LEU A 165 0.27 7.21 -5.71
C LEU A 165 -1.12 7.51 -5.15
N GLY A 166 -1.30 8.69 -4.55
CA GLY A 166 -2.59 9.14 -4.02
C GLY A 166 -3.67 9.10 -5.10
N PHE A 167 -3.38 9.60 -6.29
CA PHE A 167 -4.30 9.55 -7.42
C PHE A 167 -4.70 8.10 -7.79
N ILE A 168 -3.75 7.17 -7.89
CA ILE A 168 -4.06 5.77 -8.21
C ILE A 168 -4.89 5.14 -7.10
N TYR A 169 -4.56 5.41 -5.84
CA TYR A 169 -5.29 4.89 -4.68
C TYR A 169 -6.75 5.37 -4.67
N GLU A 170 -6.97 6.68 -4.82
CA GLU A 170 -8.30 7.30 -4.94
C GLU A 170 -9.07 6.78 -6.15
N TYR A 171 -8.41 6.68 -7.31
CA TYR A 171 -9.04 6.18 -8.53
C TYR A 171 -9.54 4.74 -8.36
N LEU A 172 -8.75 3.87 -7.73
CA LEU A 172 -9.17 2.50 -7.44
C LEU A 172 -10.34 2.47 -6.46
N ILE A 173 -10.27 3.21 -5.35
CA ILE A 173 -11.37 3.30 -4.36
C ILE A 173 -12.67 3.76 -5.03
N SER A 174 -12.61 4.82 -5.84
CA SER A 174 -13.74 5.35 -6.60
C SER A 174 -14.38 4.30 -7.51
N ASN A 175 -13.57 3.59 -8.28
CA ASN A 175 -14.06 2.53 -9.17
C ASN A 175 -14.65 1.34 -8.41
N PHE A 176 -14.05 0.94 -7.28
CA PHE A 176 -14.62 -0.12 -6.45
C PHE A 176 -15.97 0.31 -5.84
N ALA A 177 -16.09 1.56 -5.38
CA ALA A 177 -17.34 2.11 -4.86
C ALA A 177 -18.44 2.12 -5.93
N ALA A 178 -18.13 2.60 -7.14
CA ALA A 178 -19.07 2.63 -8.26
C ALA A 178 -19.56 1.22 -8.67
N ASN A 179 -18.71 0.20 -8.53
CA ASN A 179 -19.00 -1.18 -8.94
C ASN A 179 -19.53 -2.08 -7.81
N ALA A 180 -19.64 -1.59 -6.57
CA ALA A 180 -20.06 -2.40 -5.42
C ALA A 180 -21.58 -2.72 -5.41
N GLY A 181 -22.37 -2.16 -6.32
CA GLY A 181 -23.80 -2.48 -6.53
C GLY A 181 -24.73 -2.14 -5.35
N LYS A 182 -24.20 -1.68 -4.21
CA LYS A 182 -24.97 -1.19 -3.07
C LYS A 182 -25.36 0.26 -3.33
N LYS A 183 -26.57 0.67 -2.91
CA LYS A 183 -27.06 2.07 -2.90
C LYS A 183 -26.24 2.91 -1.91
N ALA A 184 -24.96 3.09 -2.20
CA ALA A 184 -23.91 3.49 -1.28
C ALA A 184 -23.48 4.94 -1.53
N GLY A 185 -24.33 5.89 -1.19
CA GLY A 185 -23.90 7.28 -0.96
C GLY A 185 -23.09 7.47 0.32
N GLU A 186 -22.85 6.38 1.08
CA GLU A 186 -22.32 6.40 2.45
C GLU A 186 -20.81 6.09 2.57
N PHE A 187 -20.09 5.78 1.47
CA PHE A 187 -18.72 5.24 1.58
C PHE A 187 -17.63 5.95 0.76
N TYR A 188 -17.99 6.77 -0.24
CA TYR A 188 -17.02 7.52 -1.04
C TYR A 188 -17.60 8.86 -1.48
N THR A 189 -16.87 9.94 -1.18
CA THR A 189 -17.21 11.28 -1.63
C THR A 189 -16.48 11.58 -2.94
N PRO A 190 -17.18 11.96 -4.02
CA PRO A 190 -16.54 12.36 -5.28
C PRO A 190 -15.48 13.45 -5.06
N HIS A 191 -14.38 13.36 -5.80
CA HIS A 191 -13.21 14.22 -5.62
C HIS A 191 -13.56 15.71 -5.69
N GLU A 192 -14.42 16.10 -6.64
CA GLU A 192 -14.85 17.49 -6.83
C GLU A 192 -15.62 18.02 -5.60
N VAL A 193 -16.40 17.17 -4.93
CA VAL A 193 -17.14 17.54 -3.71
C VAL A 193 -16.17 17.68 -2.54
N SER A 194 -15.25 16.72 -2.37
CA SER A 194 -14.22 16.77 -1.33
C SER A 194 -13.31 18.00 -1.47
N LEU A 195 -12.92 18.35 -2.70
CA LEU A 195 -12.10 19.53 -2.99
C LEU A 195 -12.85 20.82 -2.63
N LEU A 196 -14.10 20.97 -3.08
CA LEU A 196 -14.92 22.13 -2.76
C LEU A 196 -15.09 22.30 -1.24
N MET A 197 -15.42 21.23 -0.52
CA MET A 197 -15.55 21.25 0.94
C MET A 197 -14.23 21.63 1.61
N SER A 198 -13.11 21.07 1.15
CA SER A 198 -11.77 21.36 1.66
C SER A 198 -11.37 22.82 1.45
N GLU A 199 -11.66 23.40 0.27
CA GLU A 199 -11.40 24.81 -0.01
C GLU A 199 -12.21 25.74 0.88
N ILE A 200 -13.51 25.44 1.08
CA ILE A 200 -14.38 26.21 1.98
C ILE A 200 -13.83 26.20 3.42
N VAL A 201 -13.48 25.01 3.92
CA VAL A 201 -12.93 24.85 5.27
C VAL A 201 -11.56 25.53 5.40
N ALA A 202 -10.66 25.32 4.43
CA ALA A 202 -9.34 25.93 4.41
C ALA A 202 -9.42 27.47 4.39
N HIS A 203 -10.34 28.03 3.60
CA HIS A 203 -10.58 29.47 3.57
C HIS A 203 -11.10 29.99 4.92
N HIS A 204 -12.07 29.30 5.54
CA HIS A 204 -12.59 29.69 6.87
C HIS A 204 -11.52 29.64 7.97
N LEU A 205 -10.56 28.73 7.86
CA LEU A 205 -9.49 28.55 8.83
C LEU A 205 -8.23 29.37 8.51
N LYS A 206 -8.23 30.14 7.41
CA LYS A 206 -7.09 30.93 6.96
C LYS A 206 -6.65 31.93 8.03
N GLY A 207 -5.42 31.79 8.50
CA GLY A 207 -4.83 32.63 9.55
C GLY A 207 -4.82 32.01 10.96
N ARG A 208 -5.36 30.81 11.16
CA ARG A 208 -5.21 30.08 12.42
C ARG A 208 -3.84 29.41 12.49
N SER A 209 -3.19 29.49 13.64
CA SER A 209 -1.90 28.84 13.92
C SER A 209 -2.03 27.34 14.22
N ALA A 210 -3.23 26.88 14.57
CA ALA A 210 -3.55 25.47 14.77
C ALA A 210 -4.91 25.14 14.13
N ILE A 211 -4.94 24.08 13.32
CA ILE A 211 -6.13 23.57 12.64
C ILE A 211 -6.49 22.21 13.25
N LYS A 212 -7.75 22.03 13.62
CA LYS A 212 -8.32 20.74 14.04
C LYS A 212 -9.47 20.41 13.10
N ILE A 213 -9.39 19.25 12.46
CA ILE A 213 -10.39 18.74 11.53
C ILE A 213 -11.03 17.51 12.18
N TYR A 214 -12.35 17.38 12.05
CA TYR A 214 -13.10 16.23 12.54
C TYR A 214 -14.15 15.85 11.50
N ASP A 215 -14.13 14.58 11.10
CA ASP A 215 -15.16 13.96 10.29
C ASP A 215 -15.72 12.74 11.07
N PRO A 216 -16.97 12.82 11.57
CA PRO A 216 -17.57 11.74 12.36
C PRO A 216 -17.93 10.50 11.53
N THR A 217 -17.90 10.60 10.21
CA THR A 217 -18.35 9.57 9.26
C THR A 217 -17.38 9.45 8.09
N SER A 218 -16.07 9.51 8.38
CA SER A 218 -15.02 9.69 7.38
C SER A 218 -14.92 8.59 6.32
N GLY A 219 -15.50 7.41 6.54
CA GLY A 219 -15.49 6.33 5.55
C GLY A 219 -14.07 5.97 5.11
N SER A 220 -13.76 6.17 3.83
CA SER A 220 -12.41 5.98 3.26
C SER A 220 -11.36 6.99 3.70
N GLY A 221 -11.75 8.03 4.46
CA GLY A 221 -10.98 9.25 4.62
C GLY A 221 -11.11 10.17 3.41
#